data_AF-A0AAD6YVX2-F1
#
_entry.id   AF-A0AAD6YVX2-F1
#
_cell.length_a   1.000
_cell.length_b   1.000
_cell.length_c   1.000
_cell.angle_alpha   90.00
_cell.angle_beta   90.00
_cell.angle_gamma   90.00
#
_symmetry.space_group_name_H-M   'P 1'
#
loop_
_entity.id
_entity.type
_entity.pdbx_description
1 polymer ?
#
loop_
_entity_poly.entity_id
_entity_poly.type
_entity_poly.pdbx_seq_one_letter_code
_entity_poly.pdbx_strand_id
1 'polypeptide(L)'
;MLLSLRTLIGRALALVALADVAYSQTQTTAQTHTYDPSPFNFIGYIDAMTVNNVSDPLTGGTITVNGFVVTVPKNLLVTLPSITCAWSEMFDVHGTPQLPLLGTVSWEATIFGNEVNGKRIAGLVYIVQESVQLLQGFITSMDLTTGHFFIDNTEVVLNDPLGRYGHPYTDNPLWTVDPDNPSVRASTGFPVCIPRNTTDSECPLTNRPKDGSGLFLTAFTMPDPALVTPGGLDPRIMVPLVVGDYVTYLGTQVGDGLLAIYSLEANLGIYTAPGTKPAYITCEAANYGIVVPDPTVETGETRPCLLILHPLC
;
A
#
# COMPACT_ATOMS: atom_id res chain seq x y z
N MET A 1 56.45 89.93 -21.31
CA MET A 1 57.29 88.83 -21.82
C MET A 1 56.33 87.78 -22.37
N LEU A 2 55.90 88.00 -23.63
CA LEU A 2 56.19 87.13 -24.78
C LEU A 2 55.58 85.71 -24.67
N LEU A 3 54.63 85.45 -25.61
CA LEU A 3 54.49 84.22 -26.42
C LEU A 3 54.16 82.90 -25.67
N SER A 4 53.48 81.88 -26.19
CA SER A 4 53.20 81.42 -27.56
C SER A 4 52.28 80.18 -27.41
N LEU A 5 51.15 80.10 -28.13
CA LEU A 5 50.95 79.23 -29.32
C LEU A 5 50.70 77.73 -29.03
N ARG A 6 49.41 77.35 -29.17
CA ARG A 6 48.82 76.20 -29.89
C ARG A 6 49.36 74.76 -29.70
N THR A 7 48.39 73.84 -29.87
CA THR A 7 48.46 72.48 -30.46
C THR A 7 49.04 71.36 -29.56
N LEU A 8 48.20 70.47 -29.00
CA LEU A 8 47.63 69.23 -29.58
C LEU A 8 48.48 67.99 -29.25
N ILE A 9 47.78 66.86 -28.97
CA ILE A 9 48.23 65.46 -28.93
C ILE A 9 48.49 64.90 -27.52
N GLY A 10 47.69 63.90 -27.11
CA GLY A 10 48.21 62.82 -26.26
C GLY A 10 47.29 62.22 -25.20
N ARG A 11 46.27 61.46 -25.62
CA ARG A 11 45.84 60.16 -25.05
C ARG A 11 45.49 60.02 -23.54
N ALA A 12 44.23 59.63 -23.36
CA ALA A 12 43.73 58.51 -22.53
C ALA A 12 43.41 58.72 -21.03
N LEU A 13 42.35 58.01 -20.61
CA LEU A 13 41.75 57.85 -19.27
C LEU A 13 40.93 59.06 -18.76
N ALA A 14 39.68 58.94 -18.30
CA ALA A 14 38.81 57.80 -18.09
C ALA A 14 37.35 58.28 -18.18
N LEU A 15 36.54 57.52 -18.90
CA LEU A 15 35.08 57.66 -18.94
C LEU A 15 34.54 57.08 -17.63
N VAL A 16 33.91 57.89 -16.78
CA VAL A 16 33.00 57.39 -15.75
C VAL A 16 31.63 57.98 -16.07
N ALA A 17 30.92 57.33 -16.99
CA ALA A 17 29.49 57.55 -17.15
C ALA A 17 28.80 56.72 -16.06
N LEU A 18 28.15 57.42 -15.13
CA LEU A 18 27.12 56.86 -14.26
C LEU A 18 26.01 56.29 -15.16
N ALA A 19 25.97 54.96 -15.30
CA ALA A 19 24.83 54.27 -15.86
C ALA A 19 23.88 53.95 -14.69
N ASP A 20 22.69 54.56 -14.74
CA ASP A 20 21.57 54.23 -13.87
C ASP A 20 21.33 52.72 -13.87
N VAL A 21 21.47 52.09 -12.70
CA VAL A 21 21.02 50.73 -12.46
C VAL A 21 19.49 50.80 -12.40
N ALA A 22 18.86 50.65 -13.57
CA ALA A 22 17.45 50.31 -13.64
C ALA A 22 17.29 48.91 -13.03
N TYR A 23 16.96 48.87 -11.73
CA TYR A 23 16.41 47.68 -11.10
C TYR A 23 15.15 47.30 -11.90
N SER A 24 15.26 46.25 -12.72
CA SER A 24 14.09 45.54 -13.21
C SER A 24 13.42 44.94 -11.97
N GLN A 25 12.41 45.63 -11.44
CA GLN A 25 11.49 45.00 -10.52
C GLN A 25 10.67 44.03 -11.35
N THR A 26 11.12 42.78 -11.41
CA THR A 26 10.23 41.66 -11.72
C THR A 26 9.08 41.76 -10.70
N GLN A 27 7.94 42.26 -11.15
CA GLN A 27 6.70 42.14 -10.40
C GLN A 27 6.46 40.66 -10.18
N THR A 28 6.82 40.16 -9.01
CA THR A 28 6.33 38.89 -8.50
C THR A 28 4.86 39.10 -8.16
N THR A 29 3.99 39.03 -9.16
CA THR A 29 2.58 38.80 -8.91
C THR A 29 2.46 37.44 -8.24
N ALA A 30 1.62 37.32 -7.20
CA ALA A 30 1.27 36.03 -6.65
C ALA A 30 0.79 35.10 -7.80
N GLN A 31 1.09 33.80 -7.71
CA GLN A 31 0.48 32.84 -8.63
C GLN A 31 -1.04 32.97 -8.48
N THR A 32 -1.71 33.49 -9.51
CA THR A 32 -3.16 33.44 -9.61
C THR A 32 -3.55 31.97 -9.77
N HIS A 33 -4.67 31.50 -9.18
CA HIS A 33 -5.21 30.15 -9.44
C HIS A 33 -5.27 29.97 -10.97
N THR A 34 -4.35 29.20 -11.54
CA THR A 34 -3.95 29.40 -12.94
C THR A 34 -4.95 28.79 -13.92
N TYR A 35 -5.88 27.95 -13.46
CA TYR A 35 -6.93 27.36 -14.27
C TYR A 35 -8.00 26.70 -13.37
N ASP A 36 -9.27 26.78 -13.78
CA ASP A 36 -10.40 26.03 -13.22
C ASP A 36 -10.91 25.13 -14.36
N PRO A 37 -10.84 23.79 -14.24
CA PRO A 37 -10.50 23.01 -13.04
C PRO A 37 -8.99 22.91 -12.76
N SER A 38 -8.56 22.97 -11.50
CA SER A 38 -7.15 22.72 -11.10
C SER A 38 -6.99 21.39 -10.35
N PRO A 39 -5.96 20.57 -10.63
CA PRO A 39 -5.72 19.33 -9.91
C PRO A 39 -5.20 19.59 -8.50
N PHE A 40 -5.50 18.65 -7.59
CA PHE A 40 -4.90 18.58 -6.26
C PHE A 40 -4.54 17.12 -5.92
N ASN A 41 -3.56 16.98 -5.03
CA ASN A 41 -3.19 15.73 -4.39
C ASN A 41 -3.02 16.00 -2.89
N PHE A 42 -3.89 15.41 -2.06
CA PHE A 42 -3.83 15.52 -0.62
C PHE A 42 -3.43 14.19 -0.01
N ILE A 43 -2.47 14.24 0.92
CA ILE A 43 -2.10 13.14 1.80
C ILE A 43 -2.16 13.71 3.21
N GLY A 44 -2.98 13.13 4.08
CA GLY A 44 -3.14 13.63 5.44
C GLY A 44 -4.11 12.78 6.26
N TYR A 45 -4.39 13.26 7.46
CA TYR A 45 -5.25 12.58 8.42
C TYR A 45 -6.72 12.92 8.20
N ILE A 46 -7.57 11.91 8.33
CA ILE A 46 -9.02 12.03 8.24
C ILE A 46 -9.55 12.64 9.54
N ASP A 47 -10.14 13.83 9.44
CA ASP A 47 -10.82 14.48 10.55
C ASP A 47 -12.29 14.03 10.65
N ALA A 48 -12.95 13.90 9.49
CA ALA A 48 -14.37 13.56 9.42
C ALA A 48 -14.73 12.95 8.06
N MET A 49 -15.74 12.09 8.08
CA MET A 49 -16.34 11.49 6.89
C MET A 49 -17.86 11.53 7.00
N THR A 50 -18.53 11.76 5.88
CA THR A 50 -20.00 11.76 5.81
C THR A 50 -20.48 11.02 4.57
N VAL A 51 -21.72 10.54 4.64
CA VAL A 51 -22.44 9.88 3.56
C VAL A 51 -23.76 10.62 3.32
N ASN A 52 -24.09 10.91 2.06
CA ASN A 52 -25.28 11.72 1.75
C ASN A 52 -26.59 10.94 1.92
N ASN A 53 -26.58 9.64 1.64
CA ASN A 53 -27.77 8.78 1.72
C ASN A 53 -27.37 7.32 1.93
N VAL A 54 -27.48 6.82 3.17
CA VAL A 54 -27.14 5.45 3.56
C VAL A 54 -27.92 4.36 2.81
N SER A 55 -29.07 4.70 2.21
CA SER A 55 -29.88 3.74 1.44
C SER A 55 -29.48 3.62 -0.04
N ASP A 56 -28.63 4.54 -0.55
CA ASP A 56 -28.16 4.52 -1.93
C ASP A 56 -26.72 3.98 -1.98
N PRO A 57 -26.49 2.76 -2.50
CA PRO A 57 -25.16 2.14 -2.49
C PRO A 57 -24.13 2.91 -3.34
N LEU A 58 -24.59 3.75 -4.27
CA LEU A 58 -23.72 4.53 -5.14
C LEU A 58 -23.51 5.95 -4.62
N THR A 59 -24.07 6.30 -3.47
CA THR A 59 -24.05 7.66 -2.95
C THR A 59 -22.65 8.21 -2.76
N GLY A 60 -22.54 9.53 -2.85
CA GLY A 60 -21.34 10.25 -2.46
C GLY A 60 -21.41 10.76 -1.02
N GLY A 61 -20.54 11.70 -0.71
CA GLY A 61 -20.46 12.30 0.61
C GLY A 61 -19.38 13.35 0.69
N THR A 62 -18.80 13.51 1.87
CA THR A 62 -17.62 14.37 2.06
C THR A 62 -16.59 13.68 2.94
N ILE A 63 -15.33 14.01 2.69
CA ILE A 63 -14.20 13.64 3.53
C ILE A 63 -13.44 14.91 3.87
N THR A 64 -13.07 15.06 5.13
CA THR A 64 -12.26 16.18 5.62
C THR A 64 -10.89 15.65 5.96
N VAL A 65 -9.86 16.20 5.31
CA VAL A 65 -8.45 15.80 5.52
C VAL A 65 -7.66 17.03 5.95
N ASN A 66 -7.06 17.00 7.13
CA ASN A 66 -6.33 18.12 7.75
C ASN A 66 -7.10 19.47 7.65
N GLY A 67 -8.41 19.46 7.86
CA GLY A 67 -9.33 20.60 7.78
C GLY A 67 -9.83 20.94 6.38
N PHE A 68 -9.33 20.29 5.32
CA PHE A 68 -9.79 20.49 3.96
C PHE A 68 -10.98 19.59 3.63
N VAL A 69 -12.14 20.20 3.39
CA VAL A 69 -13.34 19.48 2.95
C VAL A 69 -13.22 19.14 1.46
N VAL A 70 -13.34 17.85 1.14
CA VAL A 70 -13.38 17.30 -0.22
C VAL A 70 -14.71 16.60 -0.44
N THR A 71 -15.34 16.87 -1.58
CA THR A 71 -16.58 16.21 -2.00
C THR A 71 -16.25 14.89 -2.67
N VAL A 72 -16.89 13.82 -2.20
CA VAL A 72 -16.87 12.51 -2.85
C VAL A 72 -18.08 12.42 -3.78
N PRO A 73 -17.89 12.35 -5.10
CA PRO A 73 -18.99 12.24 -6.05
C PRO A 73 -19.69 10.87 -5.98
N LYS A 74 -20.90 10.81 -6.55
CA LYS A 74 -21.65 9.57 -6.73
C LYS A 74 -20.84 8.59 -7.60
N ASN A 75 -20.93 7.28 -7.29
CA ASN A 75 -20.22 6.18 -7.93
C ASN A 75 -18.71 6.14 -7.71
N LEU A 76 -18.14 6.98 -6.84
CA LEU A 76 -16.73 6.88 -6.51
C LEU A 76 -16.48 5.62 -5.68
N LEU A 77 -15.45 4.87 -6.07
CA LEU A 77 -14.92 3.76 -5.29
C LEU A 77 -13.74 4.23 -4.44
N VAL A 78 -13.59 3.62 -3.27
CA VAL A 78 -12.49 3.83 -2.33
C VAL A 78 -11.59 2.61 -2.36
N THR A 79 -10.30 2.85 -2.55
CA THR A 79 -9.31 1.79 -2.48
C THR A 79 -8.82 1.66 -1.03
N LEU A 80 -9.02 0.48 -0.45
CA LEU A 80 -8.48 0.08 0.85
C LEU A 80 -7.21 -0.79 0.60
N PRO A 81 -6.47 -1.19 1.65
CA PRO A 81 -5.23 -1.95 1.44
C PRO A 81 -5.36 -3.21 0.57
N SER A 82 -6.47 -3.95 0.72
CA SER A 82 -6.66 -5.24 0.03
C SER A 82 -7.88 -5.32 -0.86
N ILE A 83 -8.82 -4.39 -0.72
CA ILE A 83 -10.09 -4.40 -1.47
C ILE A 83 -10.46 -2.99 -1.92
N THR A 84 -11.37 -2.92 -2.88
CA THR A 84 -12.00 -1.66 -3.30
C THR A 84 -13.49 -1.75 -3.01
N CYS A 85 -14.03 -0.73 -2.35
CA CYS A 85 -15.43 -0.67 -1.94
C CYS A 85 -16.09 0.61 -2.44
N ALA A 86 -17.42 0.65 -2.44
CA ALA A 86 -18.16 1.88 -2.69
C ALA A 86 -18.06 2.83 -1.48
N TRP A 87 -18.11 4.15 -1.72
CA TRP A 87 -18.10 5.14 -0.63
C TRP A 87 -19.15 4.86 0.45
N SER A 88 -20.32 4.35 0.06
CA SER A 88 -21.42 4.02 0.98
C SER A 88 -21.06 2.90 1.96
N GLU A 89 -20.25 1.92 1.55
CA GLU A 89 -19.87 0.76 2.36
C GLU A 89 -18.92 1.13 3.49
N MET A 90 -18.26 2.30 3.42
CA MET A 90 -17.45 2.85 4.50
C MET A 90 -18.28 3.34 5.70
N PHE A 91 -19.61 3.18 5.68
CA PHE A 91 -20.51 3.65 6.70
C PHE A 91 -21.51 2.57 7.11
N ASP A 92 -21.87 2.56 8.40
CA ASP A 92 -22.94 1.69 8.89
C ASP A 92 -24.33 2.19 8.45
N VAL A 93 -25.37 1.45 8.85
CA VAL A 93 -26.77 1.78 8.56
C VAL A 93 -27.24 3.13 9.14
N HIS A 94 -26.46 3.72 10.06
CA HIS A 94 -26.72 5.02 10.67
C HIS A 94 -25.87 6.14 10.06
N GLY A 95 -24.99 5.83 9.11
CA GLY A 95 -24.09 6.79 8.49
C GLY A 95 -22.83 7.08 9.32
N THR A 96 -22.49 6.20 10.26
CA THR A 96 -21.26 6.28 11.05
C THR A 96 -20.10 5.65 10.27
N PRO A 97 -18.94 6.31 10.14
CA PRO A 97 -17.78 5.71 9.45
C PRO A 97 -17.33 4.40 10.09
N GLN A 98 -17.11 3.37 9.28
CA GLN A 98 -16.61 2.05 9.68
C GLN A 98 -15.07 2.00 9.68
N LEU A 99 -14.47 2.97 10.36
CA LEU A 99 -13.03 3.07 10.59
C LEU A 99 -12.76 2.67 12.05
N PRO A 100 -12.14 1.50 12.31
CA PRO A 100 -11.85 1.05 13.67
C PRO A 100 -11.10 2.10 14.47
N LEU A 101 -11.59 2.36 15.69
CA LEU A 101 -11.00 3.31 16.63
C LEU A 101 -10.87 4.75 16.08
N LEU A 102 -11.70 5.15 15.11
CA LEU A 102 -11.68 6.52 14.58
C LEU A 102 -11.79 7.56 15.72
N GLY A 103 -10.87 8.53 15.72
CA GLY A 103 -10.76 9.55 16.77
C GLY A 103 -9.92 9.12 17.98
N THR A 104 -9.61 7.83 18.11
CA THR A 104 -8.59 7.31 19.05
C THR A 104 -7.26 7.06 18.34
N VAL A 105 -7.33 6.50 17.12
CA VAL A 105 -6.19 6.34 16.22
C VAL A 105 -6.35 7.22 15.00
N SER A 106 -5.22 7.62 14.43
CA SER A 106 -5.19 8.38 13.18
C SER A 106 -5.49 7.46 12.00
N TRP A 107 -6.20 8.00 11.02
CA TRP A 107 -6.42 7.36 9.73
C TRP A 107 -5.95 8.30 8.64
N GLU A 108 -5.25 7.77 7.64
CA GLU A 108 -4.73 8.53 6.51
C GLU A 108 -5.61 8.37 5.28
N ALA A 109 -5.78 9.47 4.55
CA ALA A 109 -6.37 9.48 3.22
C ALA A 109 -5.39 10.07 2.22
N THR A 110 -5.22 9.39 1.10
CA THR A 110 -4.61 9.95 -0.11
C THR A 110 -5.71 10.22 -1.14
N ILE A 111 -5.88 11.48 -1.53
CA ILE A 111 -6.95 11.93 -2.41
C ILE A 111 -6.37 12.67 -3.61
N PHE A 112 -6.67 12.15 -4.80
CA PHE A 112 -6.44 12.83 -6.06
C PHE A 112 -7.76 13.39 -6.56
N GLY A 113 -7.77 14.63 -7.03
CA GLY A 113 -8.98 15.24 -7.53
C GLY A 113 -8.75 16.56 -8.23
N ASN A 114 -9.85 17.22 -8.56
CA ASN A 114 -9.86 18.55 -9.16
C ASN A 114 -10.67 19.50 -8.29
N GLU A 115 -10.19 20.73 -8.16
CA GLU A 115 -10.95 21.85 -7.65
C GLU A 115 -11.70 22.50 -8.82
N VAL A 116 -13.03 22.55 -8.72
CA VAL A 116 -13.95 23.09 -9.74
C VAL A 116 -14.81 24.17 -9.10
N ASN A 117 -14.80 25.41 -9.60
CA ASN A 117 -15.52 26.54 -9.00
C ASN A 117 -15.27 26.69 -7.48
N GLY A 118 -14.03 26.50 -7.03
CA GLY A 118 -13.65 26.55 -5.60
C GLY A 118 -14.11 25.36 -4.76
N LYS A 119 -14.65 24.30 -5.39
CA LYS A 119 -15.09 23.07 -4.74
C LYS A 119 -14.16 21.92 -5.08
N ARG A 120 -13.58 21.28 -4.07
CA ARG A 120 -12.72 20.10 -4.23
C ARG A 120 -13.57 18.87 -4.48
N ILE A 121 -13.32 18.18 -5.58
CA ILE A 121 -14.03 16.96 -5.96
C ILE A 121 -12.99 15.85 -6.11
N ALA A 122 -13.16 14.77 -5.35
CA ALA A 122 -12.31 13.60 -5.41
C ALA A 122 -12.53 12.80 -6.71
N GLY A 123 -11.44 12.33 -7.31
CA GLY A 123 -11.42 11.39 -8.42
C GLY A 123 -10.84 10.03 -8.04
N LEU A 124 -9.93 9.99 -7.06
CA LEU A 124 -9.41 8.76 -6.44
C LEU A 124 -9.25 9.00 -4.94
N VAL A 125 -9.62 8.00 -4.13
CA VAL A 125 -9.47 8.03 -2.67
C VAL A 125 -8.87 6.71 -2.22
N TYR A 126 -7.76 6.79 -1.51
CA TYR A 126 -7.13 5.67 -0.81
C TYR A 126 -7.24 5.94 0.69
N ILE A 127 -7.67 4.95 1.47
CA ILE A 127 -7.79 5.07 2.93
C ILE A 127 -7.02 3.92 3.59
N VAL A 128 -6.15 4.27 4.53
CA VAL A 128 -5.32 3.35 5.30
C VAL A 128 -5.15 3.88 6.73
N GLN A 129 -4.89 3.01 7.70
CA GLN A 129 -4.57 3.49 9.06
C GLN A 129 -3.17 4.12 9.08
N GLU A 130 -2.20 3.47 8.43
CA GLU A 130 -0.80 3.89 8.36
C GLU A 130 -0.21 3.50 6.98
N SER A 131 0.18 4.48 6.16
CA SER A 131 0.59 4.25 4.76
C SER A 131 1.94 3.54 4.59
N VAL A 132 2.80 3.58 5.62
CA VAL A 132 4.14 2.97 5.60
C VAL A 132 4.30 1.96 6.74
N GLN A 133 3.19 1.36 7.19
CA GLN A 133 3.26 0.36 8.25
C GLN A 133 4.05 -0.86 7.77
N LEU A 134 5.05 -1.26 8.55
CA LEU A 134 5.80 -2.49 8.36
C LEU A 134 6.19 -3.02 9.73
N LEU A 135 5.57 -4.13 10.14
CA LEU A 135 5.84 -4.78 11.41
C LEU A 135 6.49 -6.13 11.17
N GLN A 136 7.40 -6.54 12.06
CA GLN A 136 8.14 -7.79 11.94
C GLN A 136 8.32 -8.44 13.30
N GLY A 137 8.40 -9.76 13.34
CA GLY A 137 8.65 -10.51 14.57
C GLY A 137 8.50 -12.02 14.39
N PHE A 138 8.64 -12.76 15.49
CA PHE A 138 8.47 -14.20 15.50
C PHE A 138 7.09 -14.60 16.03
N ILE A 139 6.46 -15.60 15.42
CA ILE A 139 5.24 -16.20 15.98
C ILE A 139 5.61 -16.90 17.29
N THR A 140 5.07 -16.45 18.42
CA THR A 140 5.37 -16.98 19.76
C THR A 140 4.32 -17.95 20.27
N SER A 141 3.06 -17.77 19.87
CA SER A 141 1.97 -18.69 20.19
C SER A 141 0.83 -18.58 19.19
N MET A 142 0.02 -19.63 19.08
CA MET A 142 -1.17 -19.67 18.22
C MET A 142 -2.29 -20.41 18.94
N ASP A 143 -3.48 -19.82 18.98
CA ASP A 143 -4.71 -20.49 19.40
C ASP A 143 -5.47 -20.97 18.17
N LEU A 144 -5.43 -22.28 17.95
CA LEU A 144 -6.11 -22.92 16.82
C LEU A 144 -7.65 -22.94 16.98
N THR A 145 -8.20 -22.54 18.13
CA THR A 145 -9.65 -22.49 18.35
C THR A 145 -10.24 -21.18 17.84
N THR A 146 -9.54 -20.08 18.09
CA THR A 146 -9.97 -18.73 17.75
C THR A 146 -9.31 -18.20 16.47
N GLY A 147 -8.13 -18.72 16.11
CA GLY A 147 -7.29 -18.18 15.04
C GLY A 147 -6.46 -16.96 15.47
N HIS A 148 -6.51 -16.58 16.75
CA HIS A 148 -5.65 -15.55 17.30
C HIS A 148 -4.25 -16.11 17.52
N PHE A 149 -3.24 -15.30 17.26
CA PHE A 149 -1.84 -15.67 17.47
C PHE A 149 -1.04 -14.47 17.93
N PHE A 150 0.13 -14.75 18.50
CA PHE A 150 1.03 -13.71 18.98
C PHE A 150 2.26 -13.65 18.09
N ILE A 151 2.60 -12.44 17.68
CA ILE A 151 3.89 -12.12 17.08
C ILE A 151 4.67 -11.32 18.12
N ASP A 152 5.73 -11.92 18.64
CA ASP A 152 6.41 -11.50 19.86
C ASP A 152 5.43 -11.32 21.03
N ASN A 153 5.04 -10.08 21.36
CA ASN A 153 4.09 -9.74 22.42
C ASN A 153 2.81 -9.07 21.90
N THR A 154 2.62 -8.99 20.58
CA THR A 154 1.45 -8.36 19.96
C THR A 154 0.44 -9.44 19.59
N GLU A 155 -0.80 -9.29 20.07
CA GLU A 155 -1.91 -10.14 19.67
C GLU A 155 -2.40 -9.75 18.28
N VAL A 156 -2.52 -10.73 17.40
CA VAL A 156 -2.93 -10.53 16.02
C VAL A 156 -3.94 -11.59 15.57
N VAL A 157 -4.74 -11.22 14.58
CA VAL A 157 -5.68 -12.12 13.89
C VAL A 157 -5.63 -11.84 12.40
N LEU A 158 -5.77 -12.87 11.56
CA LEU A 158 -5.98 -12.64 10.12
C LEU A 158 -7.40 -12.11 9.93
N ASN A 159 -7.52 -10.92 9.34
CA ASN A 159 -8.83 -10.37 9.01
C ASN A 159 -9.35 -11.02 7.73
N ASP A 160 -9.89 -12.22 7.86
CA ASP A 160 -10.34 -13.02 6.73
C ASP A 160 -11.79 -13.43 6.94
N PRO A 161 -12.78 -12.63 6.50
CA PRO A 161 -14.19 -12.94 6.69
C PRO A 161 -14.63 -14.23 5.99
N LEU A 162 -13.91 -14.66 4.94
CA LEU A 162 -14.19 -15.91 4.23
C LEU A 162 -13.49 -17.11 4.87
N GLY A 163 -12.50 -16.86 5.73
CA GLY A 163 -11.67 -17.88 6.36
C GLY A 163 -10.94 -18.72 5.32
N ARG A 164 -10.33 -18.13 4.29
CA ARG A 164 -9.50 -18.81 3.29
C ARG A 164 -8.13 -19.19 3.85
N TYR A 165 -7.47 -18.30 4.58
CA TYR A 165 -6.11 -18.50 5.11
C TYR A 165 -6.09 -18.97 6.57
N GLY A 166 -7.25 -19.06 7.22
CA GLY A 166 -7.37 -19.47 8.62
C GLY A 166 -8.81 -19.39 9.10
N HIS A 167 -9.00 -19.22 10.41
CA HIS A 167 -10.34 -19.03 10.98
C HIS A 167 -10.97 -17.73 10.48
N PRO A 168 -12.30 -17.73 10.26
CA PRO A 168 -12.97 -16.54 9.79
C PRO A 168 -13.00 -15.46 10.89
N TYR A 169 -12.62 -14.23 10.52
CA TYR A 169 -12.77 -13.05 11.37
C TYR A 169 -13.65 -12.03 10.66
N THR A 170 -14.81 -11.71 11.24
CA THR A 170 -15.89 -10.96 10.56
C THR A 170 -16.17 -9.59 11.15
N ASP A 171 -15.47 -9.19 12.22
CA ASP A 171 -15.79 -7.95 12.93
C ASP A 171 -15.46 -6.71 12.11
N ASN A 172 -14.50 -6.81 11.18
CA ASN A 172 -13.96 -5.68 10.41
C ASN A 172 -13.81 -6.01 8.91
N PRO A 173 -14.90 -6.36 8.20
CA PRO A 173 -14.82 -7.00 6.89
C PRO A 173 -14.24 -6.11 5.78
N LEU A 174 -14.23 -4.79 5.96
CA LEU A 174 -13.62 -3.85 5.01
C LEU A 174 -12.09 -3.90 5.02
N TRP A 175 -11.49 -4.30 6.15
CA TRP A 175 -10.05 -4.28 6.37
C TRP A 175 -9.43 -5.67 6.19
N THR A 176 -10.00 -6.44 5.27
CA THR A 176 -9.75 -7.87 5.07
C THR A 176 -8.42 -8.14 4.36
N VAL A 177 -7.93 -9.37 4.45
CA VAL A 177 -7.03 -10.00 3.47
C VAL A 177 -7.68 -10.05 2.09
N ASP A 178 -6.87 -10.13 1.04
CA ASP A 178 -7.38 -10.43 -0.30
C ASP A 178 -7.55 -11.95 -0.44
N PRO A 179 -8.78 -12.48 -0.60
CA PRO A 179 -8.99 -13.91 -0.76
C PRO A 179 -8.59 -14.41 -2.16
N ASP A 180 -8.56 -13.55 -3.18
CA ASP A 180 -8.32 -13.93 -4.57
C ASP A 180 -6.83 -13.83 -4.95
N ASN A 181 -6.07 -13.00 -4.25
CA ASN A 181 -4.61 -12.89 -4.38
C ASN A 181 -3.95 -13.28 -3.05
N PRO A 182 -2.89 -14.12 -3.01
CA PRO A 182 -2.22 -14.49 -1.77
C PRO A 182 -1.58 -13.28 -1.08
N SER A 183 -2.34 -12.60 -0.21
CA SER A 183 -1.83 -11.58 0.71
C SER A 183 -1.20 -12.21 1.96
N VAL A 184 -1.45 -13.51 2.17
CA VAL A 184 -0.80 -14.35 3.18
C VAL A 184 0.09 -15.36 2.46
N ARG A 185 1.40 -15.12 2.47
CA ARG A 185 2.36 -15.81 1.60
C ARG A 185 3.74 -15.98 2.24
N ALA A 186 4.55 -16.83 1.67
CA ALA A 186 5.99 -16.88 1.91
C ALA A 186 6.72 -15.84 1.04
N SER A 187 7.97 -15.48 1.38
CA SER A 187 8.82 -14.58 0.57
C SER A 187 9.06 -15.09 -0.86
N THR A 188 8.81 -16.37 -1.15
CA THR A 188 8.84 -16.93 -2.52
C THR A 188 7.52 -16.77 -3.29
N GLY A 189 6.45 -16.36 -2.61
CA GLY A 189 5.10 -16.16 -3.16
C GLY A 189 4.18 -17.36 -2.99
N PHE A 190 4.68 -18.45 -2.40
CA PHE A 190 3.85 -19.62 -2.08
C PHE A 190 2.82 -19.25 -1.00
N PRO A 191 1.53 -19.60 -1.14
CA PRO A 191 0.51 -19.22 -0.18
C PRO A 191 0.69 -19.99 1.14
N VAL A 192 0.58 -19.27 2.26
CA VAL A 192 0.68 -19.84 3.60
C VAL A 192 -0.61 -19.60 4.38
N CYS A 193 -0.79 -20.29 5.49
CA CYS A 193 -2.03 -20.27 6.25
C CYS A 193 -1.79 -20.46 7.75
N ILE A 194 -2.75 -20.03 8.56
CA ILE A 194 -2.86 -20.36 9.98
C ILE A 194 -3.78 -21.58 10.11
N PRO A 195 -3.31 -22.71 10.66
CA PRO A 195 -4.15 -23.91 10.79
C PRO A 195 -5.38 -23.65 11.65
N ARG A 196 -6.55 -24.13 11.22
CA ARG A 196 -7.79 -24.01 12.00
C ARG A 196 -7.96 -25.10 13.06
N ASN A 197 -7.20 -26.19 12.92
CA ASN A 197 -7.12 -27.30 13.87
C ASN A 197 -5.95 -28.22 13.48
N THR A 198 -5.73 -29.27 14.26
CA THR A 198 -4.64 -30.24 14.02
C THR A 198 -4.83 -31.13 12.78
N THR A 199 -6.02 -31.13 12.19
CA THR A 199 -6.43 -31.97 11.05
C THR A 199 -7.00 -31.13 9.90
N ASP A 200 -6.58 -29.87 9.78
CA ASP A 200 -7.06 -28.95 8.76
C ASP A 200 -6.67 -29.45 7.35
N SER A 201 -7.66 -29.73 6.50
CA SER A 201 -7.44 -30.23 5.15
C SER A 201 -6.97 -29.16 4.17
N GLU A 202 -7.24 -27.88 4.45
CA GLU A 202 -6.82 -26.75 3.61
C GLU A 202 -5.48 -26.16 4.08
N CYS A 203 -5.13 -26.40 5.34
CA CYS A 203 -3.86 -26.00 5.95
C CYS A 203 -3.17 -27.15 6.72
N PRO A 204 -2.87 -28.30 6.08
CA PRO A 204 -2.40 -29.48 6.79
C PRO A 204 -0.95 -29.34 7.24
N LEU A 205 -0.68 -29.66 8.51
CA LEU A 205 0.67 -29.71 9.10
C LEU A 205 1.64 -30.61 8.31
N THR A 206 1.14 -31.61 7.60
CA THR A 206 1.94 -32.50 6.75
C THR A 206 2.49 -31.80 5.51
N ASN A 207 1.86 -30.70 5.05
CA ASN A 207 2.36 -29.91 3.93
C ASN A 207 3.55 -29.01 4.32
N ARG A 208 4.04 -29.17 5.56
CA ARG A 208 5.29 -28.59 6.01
C ARG A 208 6.25 -29.69 6.48
N PRO A 209 7.32 -29.97 5.73
CA PRO A 209 8.23 -31.05 6.06
C PRO A 209 9.04 -30.73 7.33
N LYS A 210 9.46 -31.78 8.02
CA LYS A 210 10.33 -31.72 9.19
C LYS A 210 11.69 -32.33 8.89
N ASP A 211 12.73 -31.85 9.55
CA ASP A 211 14.07 -32.44 9.51
C ASP A 211 14.14 -33.75 10.33
N GLY A 212 15.32 -34.37 10.36
CA GLY A 212 15.57 -35.58 11.15
C GLY A 212 15.45 -35.38 12.66
N SER A 213 15.41 -34.14 13.14
CA SER A 213 15.22 -33.76 14.55
C SER A 213 13.74 -33.47 14.87
N GLY A 214 12.85 -33.54 13.88
CA GLY A 214 11.43 -33.22 14.03
C GLY A 214 11.10 -31.72 14.01
N LEU A 215 12.06 -30.86 13.64
CA LEU A 215 11.86 -29.42 13.50
C LEU A 215 11.34 -29.10 12.10
N PHE A 216 10.44 -28.13 11.99
CA PHE A 216 9.91 -27.72 10.69
C PHE A 216 10.99 -27.06 9.83
N LEU A 217 11.04 -27.44 8.55
CA LEU A 217 11.93 -26.82 7.58
C LEU A 217 11.43 -25.40 7.25
N THR A 218 12.39 -24.50 7.05
CA THR A 218 12.15 -23.12 6.58
C THR A 218 12.42 -22.96 5.09
N ALA A 219 13.09 -23.92 4.45
CA ALA A 219 13.33 -23.94 3.02
C ALA A 219 13.19 -25.35 2.46
N PHE A 220 12.39 -25.51 1.41
CA PHE A 220 12.15 -26.80 0.74
C PHE A 220 11.47 -26.60 -0.62
N THR A 221 11.48 -27.66 -1.44
CA THR A 221 10.85 -27.66 -2.77
C THR A 221 9.67 -28.62 -2.77
N MET A 222 8.50 -28.13 -3.17
CA MET A 222 7.31 -28.93 -3.40
C MET A 222 7.51 -29.90 -4.57
N PRO A 223 6.97 -31.13 -4.49
CA PRO A 223 7.09 -32.11 -5.55
C PRO A 223 6.32 -31.68 -6.81
N ASP A 224 6.56 -32.39 -7.90
CA ASP A 224 5.70 -32.29 -9.08
C ASP A 224 4.25 -32.62 -8.68
N PRO A 225 3.27 -31.75 -8.97
CA PRO A 225 1.85 -32.01 -8.71
C PRO A 225 1.32 -33.34 -9.30
N ALA A 226 1.97 -33.92 -10.30
CA ALA A 226 1.65 -35.24 -10.85
C ALA A 226 2.17 -36.41 -10.00
N LEU A 227 3.11 -36.16 -9.09
CA LEU A 227 3.78 -37.14 -8.23
C LEU A 227 3.37 -37.04 -6.75
N VAL A 228 2.39 -36.19 -6.43
CA VAL A 228 1.86 -36.04 -5.06
C VAL A 228 1.27 -37.36 -4.59
N THR A 229 1.64 -37.76 -3.37
CA THR A 229 1.08 -38.93 -2.70
C THR A 229 0.12 -38.49 -1.59
N PRO A 230 -0.93 -39.25 -1.29
CA PRO A 230 -1.85 -38.92 -0.19
C PRO A 230 -1.10 -38.72 1.14
N GLY A 231 -1.28 -37.57 1.77
CA GLY A 231 -0.60 -37.20 3.02
C GLY A 231 0.85 -36.70 2.86
N GLY A 232 1.35 -36.64 1.62
CA GLY A 232 2.63 -35.99 1.29
C GLY A 232 2.49 -34.48 1.08
N LEU A 233 3.59 -33.86 0.65
CA LEU A 233 3.60 -32.47 0.23
C LEU A 233 2.78 -32.28 -1.06
N ASP A 234 1.97 -31.24 -1.12
CA ASP A 234 1.17 -30.87 -2.29
C ASP A 234 1.36 -29.38 -2.62
N PRO A 235 1.89 -29.04 -3.82
CA PRO A 235 2.05 -27.64 -4.23
C PRO A 235 0.72 -26.90 -4.46
N ARG A 236 -0.43 -27.57 -4.42
CA ARG A 236 -1.76 -26.97 -4.61
C ARG A 236 -2.43 -26.53 -3.31
N ILE A 237 -1.86 -26.93 -2.18
CA ILE A 237 -2.39 -26.68 -0.84
C ILE A 237 -1.43 -25.71 -0.13
N MET A 238 -1.96 -24.87 0.75
CA MET A 238 -1.17 -23.89 1.49
C MET A 238 -0.22 -24.57 2.48
N VAL A 239 0.87 -23.87 2.82
CA VAL A 239 1.80 -24.31 3.86
C VAL A 239 1.44 -23.67 5.20
N PRO A 240 1.30 -24.46 6.28
CA PRO A 240 0.97 -23.92 7.59
C PRO A 240 2.13 -23.17 8.21
N LEU A 241 1.84 -21.99 8.76
CA LEU A 241 2.72 -21.30 9.68
C LEU A 241 2.73 -22.01 11.03
N VAL A 242 3.85 -21.90 11.73
CA VAL A 242 4.10 -22.55 13.02
C VAL A 242 4.80 -21.58 13.97
N VAL A 243 4.72 -21.88 15.27
CA VAL A 243 5.47 -21.14 16.29
C VAL A 243 6.96 -21.20 15.97
N GLY A 244 7.61 -20.04 15.98
CA GLY A 244 9.02 -19.85 15.61
C GLY A 244 9.23 -19.27 14.20
N ASP A 245 8.18 -19.11 13.40
CA ASP A 245 8.29 -18.45 12.09
C ASP A 245 8.52 -16.96 12.23
N TYR A 246 9.43 -16.42 11.43
CA TYR A 246 9.61 -14.98 11.28
C TYR A 246 8.67 -14.47 10.20
N VAL A 247 7.90 -13.43 10.53
CA VAL A 247 6.91 -12.85 9.61
C VAL A 247 7.06 -11.33 9.55
N THR A 248 6.77 -10.78 8.39
CA THR A 248 6.55 -9.34 8.15
C THR A 248 5.06 -9.16 7.87
N TYR A 249 4.40 -8.21 8.52
CA TYR A 249 2.95 -8.10 8.44
C TYR A 249 2.49 -6.64 8.50
N LEU A 250 1.28 -6.44 7.95
CA LEU A 250 0.55 -5.18 7.98
C LEU A 250 -0.87 -5.45 8.46
N GLY A 251 -1.40 -4.56 9.28
CA GLY A 251 -2.72 -4.70 9.85
C GLY A 251 -3.33 -3.40 10.36
N THR A 252 -4.61 -3.49 10.66
CA THR A 252 -5.41 -2.40 11.23
C THR A 252 -5.59 -2.65 12.71
N GLN A 253 -5.33 -1.65 13.55
CA GLN A 253 -5.65 -1.72 14.98
C GLN A 253 -7.16 -1.64 15.17
N VAL A 254 -7.74 -2.66 15.81
CA VAL A 254 -9.21 -2.83 15.91
C VAL A 254 -9.77 -2.72 17.34
N GLY A 255 -8.91 -2.66 18.36
CA GLY A 255 -9.30 -2.52 19.77
C GLY A 255 -8.41 -3.36 20.68
N ASP A 256 -8.31 -3.00 21.97
CA ASP A 256 -7.67 -3.81 23.02
C ASP A 256 -6.22 -4.30 22.73
N GLY A 257 -5.50 -3.61 21.84
CA GLY A 257 -4.16 -4.02 21.40
C GLY A 257 -4.14 -5.07 20.30
N LEU A 258 -5.30 -5.54 19.82
CA LEU A 258 -5.44 -6.47 18.71
C LEU A 258 -5.17 -5.78 17.37
N LEU A 259 -4.33 -6.42 16.55
CA LEU A 259 -4.09 -6.05 15.17
C LEU A 259 -4.76 -7.04 14.21
N ALA A 260 -5.69 -6.54 13.40
CA ALA A 260 -6.34 -7.29 12.34
C ALA A 260 -5.49 -7.22 11.07
N ILE A 261 -4.78 -8.30 10.75
CA ILE A 261 -3.81 -8.40 9.67
C ILE A 261 -4.53 -8.58 8.33
N TYR A 262 -4.16 -7.77 7.34
CA TYR A 262 -4.64 -7.88 5.96
C TYR A 262 -3.54 -8.39 4.99
N SER A 263 -2.27 -8.31 5.39
CA SER A 263 -1.13 -8.81 4.62
C SER A 263 -0.06 -9.39 5.53
N LEU A 264 0.45 -10.58 5.18
CA LEU A 264 1.48 -11.30 5.92
C LEU A 264 2.44 -11.98 4.95
N GLU A 265 3.72 -11.70 5.13
CA GLU A 265 4.82 -12.39 4.47
C GLU A 265 5.65 -13.17 5.49
N ALA A 266 5.73 -14.48 5.31
CA ALA A 266 6.59 -15.35 6.10
C ALA A 266 7.97 -15.51 5.44
N ASN A 267 9.03 -15.42 6.26
CA ASN A 267 10.41 -15.66 5.83
C ASN A 267 10.63 -17.18 5.64
N LEU A 268 10.08 -17.72 4.57
CA LEU A 268 10.13 -19.13 4.19
C LEU A 268 10.54 -19.26 2.72
N GLY A 269 11.47 -20.17 2.45
CA GLY A 269 11.97 -20.51 1.11
C GLY A 269 11.22 -21.69 0.51
N ILE A 270 9.96 -21.50 0.10
CA ILE A 270 9.12 -22.58 -0.46
C ILE A 270 9.12 -22.49 -1.99
N TYR A 271 9.70 -23.48 -2.66
CA TYR A 271 9.81 -23.52 -4.12
C TYR A 271 8.88 -24.58 -4.72
N THR A 272 8.53 -24.47 -5.99
CA THR A 272 7.81 -25.53 -6.72
C THR A 272 8.71 -26.25 -7.71
N ALA A 273 8.35 -27.49 -8.04
CA ALA A 273 9.13 -28.31 -8.97
C ALA A 273 9.27 -27.61 -10.35
N PRO A 274 10.48 -27.59 -10.92
CA PRO A 274 10.76 -26.86 -12.15
C PRO A 274 9.96 -27.43 -13.33
N GLY A 275 9.43 -26.54 -14.17
CA GLY A 275 8.67 -26.93 -15.37
C GLY A 275 7.25 -27.45 -15.08
N THR A 276 6.79 -27.38 -13.84
CA THR A 276 5.47 -27.86 -13.43
C THR A 276 4.56 -26.70 -12.99
N LYS A 277 3.25 -26.93 -12.93
CA LYS A 277 2.24 -25.96 -12.47
C LYS A 277 1.46 -26.54 -11.27
N PRO A 278 1.23 -25.77 -10.19
CA PRO A 278 1.41 -24.32 -10.10
C PRO A 278 2.88 -23.88 -9.89
N ALA A 279 3.19 -22.70 -10.40
CA ALA A 279 4.44 -21.99 -10.12
C ALA A 279 4.07 -20.69 -9.42
N TYR A 280 4.64 -20.49 -8.24
CA TYR A 280 4.41 -19.29 -7.43
C TYR A 280 5.60 -18.36 -7.59
N ILE A 281 5.31 -17.08 -7.78
CA ILE A 281 6.32 -16.03 -7.92
C ILE A 281 5.87 -14.81 -7.13
N THR A 282 6.84 -14.05 -6.66
CA THR A 282 6.62 -12.72 -6.10
C THR A 282 6.85 -11.64 -7.14
N CYS A 283 6.03 -10.60 -7.12
CA CYS A 283 6.27 -9.37 -7.85
C CYS A 283 5.94 -8.22 -6.90
N GLU A 284 6.98 -7.55 -6.38
CA GLU A 284 6.82 -6.47 -5.39
C GLU A 284 6.53 -5.12 -6.04
N ALA A 285 7.06 -4.88 -7.25
CA ALA A 285 6.82 -3.65 -8.00
C ALA A 285 6.73 -3.93 -9.50
N ALA A 286 5.64 -3.47 -10.10
CA ALA A 286 5.47 -3.39 -11.55
C ALA A 286 5.23 -1.93 -11.93
N ASN A 287 6.23 -1.29 -12.54
CA ASN A 287 6.10 0.07 -13.05
C ASN A 287 5.53 0.04 -14.46
N TYR A 288 4.36 0.67 -14.64
CA TYR A 288 3.73 0.86 -15.94
C TYR A 288 3.82 2.34 -16.32
N GLY A 289 4.73 2.67 -17.23
CA GLY A 289 4.76 3.97 -17.89
C GLY A 289 3.67 4.07 -18.96
N ILE A 290 2.92 5.16 -18.93
CA ILE A 290 1.99 5.52 -20.01
C ILE A 290 2.77 6.34 -21.02
N VAL A 291 2.88 5.84 -22.25
CA VAL A 291 3.53 6.58 -23.34
C VAL A 291 2.58 7.70 -23.77
N VAL A 292 2.87 8.92 -23.36
CA VAL A 292 2.21 10.12 -23.86
C VAL A 292 3.01 10.63 -25.07
N PRO A 293 2.40 10.82 -26.24
CA PRO A 293 3.09 11.33 -27.43
C PRO A 293 3.31 12.86 -27.36
N ASP A 294 3.64 13.39 -26.17
CA ASP A 294 3.92 14.80 -25.95
C ASP A 294 5.36 14.96 -25.48
N PRO A 295 6.24 15.63 -26.26
CA PRO A 295 7.65 15.84 -25.89
C PRO A 295 7.85 16.79 -24.70
N THR A 296 6.78 17.39 -24.16
CA THR A 296 6.83 18.29 -23.00
C THR A 296 6.43 17.62 -21.68
N VAL A 297 6.09 16.33 -21.71
CA VAL A 297 5.64 15.56 -20.55
C VAL A 297 6.71 14.55 -20.12
N GLU A 298 6.90 14.38 -18.82
CA GLU A 298 7.76 13.35 -18.26
C GLU A 298 7.23 11.95 -18.64
N THR A 299 8.06 11.15 -19.31
CA THR A 299 7.71 9.77 -19.66
C THR A 299 8.34 8.82 -18.64
N GLY A 300 7.51 8.07 -17.92
CA GLY A 300 7.97 7.03 -16.99
C GLY A 300 8.56 5.83 -17.74
N GLU A 301 9.72 5.33 -17.28
CA GLU A 301 10.38 4.16 -17.87
C GLU A 301 9.56 2.88 -17.62
N THR A 302 9.14 2.19 -18.70
CA THR A 302 8.46 0.89 -18.66
C THR A 302 9.46 -0.25 -18.61
N ARG A 303 9.93 -0.61 -17.41
CA ARG A 303 10.66 -1.87 -17.21
C ARG A 303 10.14 -2.62 -15.99
N PRO A 304 9.36 -3.70 -16.16
CA PRO A 304 9.17 -4.66 -15.09
C PRO A 304 10.48 -5.43 -14.90
N CYS A 305 11.12 -5.27 -13.74
CA CYS A 305 12.23 -6.13 -13.33
C CYS A 305 11.64 -7.35 -12.60
N LEU A 306 11.56 -8.48 -13.30
CA LEU A 306 11.21 -9.77 -12.68
C LEU A 306 12.50 -10.48 -12.30
N LEU A 307 12.87 -10.42 -11.01
CA LEU A 307 13.99 -11.18 -10.46
C LEU A 307 13.52 -12.59 -10.13
N ILE A 308 13.75 -13.54 -11.04
CA ILE A 308 13.62 -14.97 -10.73
C ILE A 308 14.97 -15.42 -10.15
N LEU A 309 15.06 -15.48 -8.83
CA LEU A 309 16.19 -16.14 -8.16
C LEU A 309 16.04 -17.65 -8.34
N HIS A 310 16.77 -18.20 -9.30
CA HIS A 310 16.93 -19.65 -9.44
C HIS A 310 18.12 -20.11 -8.57
N PRO A 311 17.97 -21.08 -7.65
CA PRO A 311 19.03 -21.50 -6.73
C PRO A 311 20.19 -22.29 -7.38
N LEU A 312 20.37 -22.22 -8.70
CA LEU A 312 21.52 -22.77 -9.42
C LEU A 312 22.23 -21.65 -10.19
N CYS A 313 22.75 -20.65 -9.47
CA CYS A 313 23.87 -19.77 -9.86
C CYS A 313 24.44 -19.11 -8.60
#